data_AF-A0A850JNR1-F1
#
_entry.id   AF-A0A850JNR1-F1
#
_cell.length_a   1.000
_cell.length_b   1.000
_cell.length_c   1.000
_cell.angle_alpha   90.00
_cell.angle_beta   90.00
_cell.angle_gamma   90.00
#
_symmetry.space_group_name_H-M   'P 1'
#
loop_
_entity.id
_entity.type
_entity.pdbx_description
1 polymer ?
#
loop_
_entity_poly.entity_id
_entity_poly.type
_entity_poly.pdbx_seq_one_letter_code
_entity_poly.pdbx_strand_id
1 'polypeptide(L)'
;MRKSWRRGPGSPEDIVTLTTEAVRSLRLGDSTTFGRLVAALADRPATDHYLATRLRQGITTARSRGWQPADVARYTTRRHTPRHARLATAAIADERTHPSVDGQEQLASPGSEWRQREGADHPLYVRTALELIHLLETIPP
;
A
#
# COMPACT_ATOMS: atom_id res chain seq x y z
N MET A 1 9.89 -21.50 31.32
CA MET A 1 10.87 -21.09 30.29
C MET A 1 10.13 -20.57 29.07
N ARG A 2 10.08 -19.25 28.86
CA ARG A 2 9.37 -18.61 27.72
C ARG A 2 10.32 -18.60 26.52
N LYS A 3 10.01 -19.36 25.47
CA LYS A 3 10.78 -19.37 24.21
C LYS A 3 10.55 -18.04 23.50
N SER A 4 11.58 -17.20 23.46
CA SER A 4 11.63 -15.98 22.65
C SER A 4 11.73 -16.38 21.17
N TRP A 5 10.60 -16.33 20.47
CA TRP A 5 10.59 -16.38 19.01
C TRP A 5 11.40 -15.18 18.51
N ARG A 6 12.58 -15.45 17.96
CA ARG A 6 13.35 -14.42 17.27
C ARG A 6 12.52 -13.98 16.07
N ARG A 7 12.18 -12.69 16.00
CA ARG A 7 11.76 -12.02 14.77
C ARG A 7 12.87 -12.26 13.74
N GLY A 8 12.65 -13.19 12.82
CA GLY A 8 13.52 -13.35 11.66
C GLY A 8 13.29 -12.20 10.69
N PRO A 9 14.33 -11.76 9.95
CA PRO A 9 14.16 -10.77 8.89
C PRO A 9 13.10 -11.28 7.89
N GLY A 10 11.98 -10.57 7.81
CA GLY A 10 10.84 -10.96 6.95
C GLY A 10 9.59 -11.41 7.70
N SER A 11 9.53 -11.20 9.02
CA SER A 11 8.29 -11.34 9.78
C SER A 11 7.22 -10.36 9.27
N PRO A 12 5.92 -10.72 9.29
CA PRO A 12 4.83 -9.76 9.04
C PRO A 12 4.93 -8.49 9.89
N GLU A 13 5.39 -8.60 11.14
CA GLU A 13 5.61 -7.46 12.02
C GLU A 13 6.69 -6.50 11.50
N ASP A 14 7.70 -7.02 10.80
CA ASP A 14 8.75 -6.19 10.19
C ASP A 14 8.15 -5.38 9.03
N ILE A 15 7.30 -5.99 8.19
CA ILE A 15 6.66 -5.32 7.05
C ILE A 15 5.75 -4.18 7.55
N VAL A 16 4.97 -4.43 8.60
CA VAL A 16 4.13 -3.41 9.25
C VAL A 16 4.98 -2.25 9.76
N THR A 17 6.07 -2.56 10.46
CA THR A 17 6.97 -1.55 11.04
C THR A 17 7.63 -0.72 9.96
N LEU A 18 8.19 -1.37 8.92
CA LEU A 18 8.84 -0.71 7.79
C LEU A 18 7.85 0.16 7.00
N THR A 19 6.63 -0.33 6.77
CA THR A 19 5.59 0.44 6.09
C THR A 19 5.21 1.69 6.89
N THR A 20 5.02 1.54 8.20
CA THR A 20 4.71 2.65 9.11
C THR A 20 5.82 3.71 9.09
N GLU A 21 7.08 3.27 9.18
CA GLU A 21 8.22 4.17 9.16
C GLU A 21 8.44 4.82 7.78
N ALA A 22 8.11 4.12 6.69
CA ALA A 22 8.21 4.68 5.35
C ALA A 22 7.19 5.79 5.12
N VAL A 23 5.94 5.59 5.55
CA VAL A 23 4.90 6.62 5.52
C VAL A 23 5.26 7.80 6.43
N ARG A 24 5.85 7.54 7.61
CA ARG A 24 6.38 8.60 8.48
C ARG A 24 7.48 9.40 7.78
N SER A 25 8.44 8.73 7.16
CA SER A 25 9.55 9.37 6.44
C SER A 25 9.04 10.26 5.30
N LEU A 26 8.02 9.82 4.55
CA LEU A 26 7.32 10.63 3.55
C LEU A 26 6.72 11.90 4.16
N ARG A 27 6.00 11.77 5.28
CA ARG A 27 5.38 12.91 5.98
C ARG A 27 6.42 13.93 6.47
N LEU A 28 7.60 13.46 6.87
CA LEU A 28 8.71 14.31 7.33
C LEU A 28 9.56 14.88 6.17
N GLY A 29 9.31 14.47 4.92
CA GLY A 29 10.11 14.87 3.77
C GLY A 29 11.50 14.21 3.71
N ASP A 30 11.76 13.16 4.51
CA ASP A 30 13.02 12.44 4.52
C ASP A 30 13.07 11.43 3.37
N SER A 31 13.44 11.94 2.19
CA SER A 31 13.54 11.17 0.96
C SER A 31 14.61 10.08 1.02
N THR A 32 15.66 10.28 1.82
CA THR A 32 16.78 9.33 1.93
C THR A 32 16.36 8.12 2.75
N THR A 33 15.76 8.33 3.92
CA THR A 33 15.24 7.25 4.75
C THR A 33 14.09 6.54 4.03
N PHE A 34 13.20 7.29 3.39
CA PHE A 34 12.14 6.71 2.57
C PHE A 34 12.68 5.78 1.48
N GLY A 35 13.70 6.20 0.71
CA GLY A 35 14.31 5.38 -0.33
C GLY A 35 14.89 4.07 0.20
N ARG A 36 15.56 4.10 1.37
CA ARG A 36 16.09 2.87 2.01
C ARG A 36 14.98 1.93 2.45
N LEU A 37 13.90 2.47 3.01
CA LEU A 37 12.75 1.67 3.46
C LEU A 37 11.99 1.05 2.29
N VAL A 38 11.87 1.77 1.16
CA VAL A 38 11.34 1.22 -0.10
C VAL A 38 12.17 0.03 -0.57
N ALA A 39 13.50 0.16 -0.61
CA ALA A 39 14.39 -0.94 -0.99
C ALA A 39 14.23 -2.14 -0.06
N ALA A 40 14.24 -1.91 1.26
CA ALA A 40 14.04 -2.98 2.24
C ALA A 40 12.68 -3.69 2.04
N LEU A 41 11.60 -2.94 1.84
CA LEU A 41 10.28 -3.51 1.58
C LEU A 41 10.23 -4.31 0.26
N ALA A 42 10.91 -3.83 -0.78
CA ALA A 42 10.99 -4.52 -2.08
C ALA A 42 11.77 -5.85 -2.02
N ASP A 43 12.66 -6.04 -1.05
CA ASP A 43 13.35 -7.31 -0.85
C ASP A 43 12.47 -8.38 -0.16
N ARG A 44 11.22 -8.05 0.20
CA ARG A 44 10.32 -8.92 0.97
C ARG A 44 9.13 -9.37 0.11
N PRO A 45 8.96 -10.67 -0.19
CA PRO A 45 7.88 -11.16 -1.06
C PRO A 45 6.46 -10.87 -0.55
N ALA A 46 6.26 -10.88 0.77
CA ALA A 46 4.95 -10.65 1.38
C ALA A 46 4.51 -9.17 1.37
N THR A 47 5.39 -8.25 0.97
CA THR A 47 5.10 -6.81 0.90
C THR A 47 3.94 -6.51 -0.04
N ASP A 48 3.84 -7.18 -1.19
CA ASP A 48 2.79 -6.91 -2.16
C ASP A 48 1.40 -7.14 -1.58
N HIS A 49 1.21 -8.29 -0.93
CA HIS A 49 -0.08 -8.65 -0.33
C HIS A 49 -0.43 -7.70 0.81
N TYR A 50 0.55 -7.33 1.63
CA TYR A 50 0.36 -6.37 2.71
C TYR A 50 -0.05 -4.98 2.20
N LEU A 51 0.67 -4.45 1.21
CA LEU A 51 0.39 -3.13 0.64
C LEU A 51 -0.96 -3.10 -0.11
N ALA A 52 -1.29 -4.16 -0.84
CA ALA A 52 -2.61 -4.31 -1.46
C ALA A 52 -3.74 -4.25 -0.41
N THR A 53 -3.61 -5.03 0.66
CA THR A 53 -4.57 -5.03 1.78
C THR A 53 -4.69 -3.66 2.42
N ARG A 54 -3.55 -2.99 2.65
CA ARG A 54 -3.51 -1.65 3.26
C ARG A 54 -4.15 -0.59 2.36
N LEU A 55 -3.94 -0.66 1.05
CA LEU A 55 -4.60 0.21 0.07
C LEU A 55 -6.12 0.00 0.09
N ARG A 56 -6.58 -1.25 0.06
CA ARG A 56 -8.02 -1.58 0.15
C ARG A 56 -8.64 -0.99 1.42
N GLN A 57 -8.02 -1.19 2.58
CA GLN A 57 -8.46 -0.59 3.84
C GLN A 57 -8.51 0.95 3.79
N GLY A 58 -7.53 1.58 3.13
CA GLY A 58 -7.50 3.02 2.89
C GLY A 58 -8.69 3.50 2.04
N ILE A 59 -9.03 2.78 0.97
CA ILE A 59 -10.21 3.07 0.14
C ILE A 59 -11.51 2.91 0.95
N THR A 60 -11.66 1.81 1.69
CA THR A 60 -12.81 1.59 2.58
C THR A 60 -12.95 2.70 3.62
N THR A 61 -11.83 3.16 4.19
CA THR A 61 -11.82 4.27 5.16
C THR A 61 -12.18 5.61 4.52
N ALA A 62 -11.69 5.90 3.31
CA ALA A 62 -12.09 7.11 2.59
C ALA A 62 -13.60 7.09 2.31
N ARG A 63 -14.14 5.94 1.92
CA ARG A 63 -15.57 5.76 1.68
C ARG A 63 -16.43 5.93 2.92
N SER A 64 -15.99 5.41 4.07
CA SER A 64 -16.70 5.64 5.34
C SER A 64 -16.69 7.12 5.77
N ARG A 65 -15.75 7.92 5.26
CA ARG A 65 -15.72 9.39 5.37
C ARG A 65 -16.51 10.12 4.28
N GLY A 66 -17.28 9.41 3.45
CA GLY A 66 -18.13 10.01 2.42
C GLY A 66 -17.47 10.17 1.05
N TRP A 67 -16.20 9.80 0.88
CA TRP A 67 -15.54 9.86 -0.43
C TRP A 67 -16.06 8.77 -1.37
N GLN A 68 -16.47 9.17 -2.58
CA GLN A 68 -16.79 8.20 -3.62
C GLN A 68 -15.50 7.68 -4.26
N PRO A 69 -15.46 6.42 -4.74
CA PRO A 69 -14.28 5.88 -5.42
C PRO A 69 -13.81 6.74 -6.61
N ALA A 70 -14.75 7.35 -7.35
CA ALA A 70 -14.43 8.27 -8.43
C ALA A 70 -13.70 9.53 -7.94
N ASP A 71 -14.06 10.03 -6.76
CA ASP A 71 -13.41 11.20 -6.16
C ASP A 71 -12.02 10.87 -5.65
N VAL A 72 -11.81 9.68 -5.09
CA VAL A 72 -10.47 9.19 -4.73
C VAL A 72 -9.57 9.10 -5.97
N ALA A 73 -10.07 8.54 -7.08
CA ALA A 73 -9.31 8.48 -8.33
C ALA A 73 -8.98 9.89 -8.86
N ARG A 74 -9.96 10.80 -8.90
CA ARG A 74 -9.75 12.20 -9.32
C ARG A 74 -8.76 12.94 -8.41
N TYR A 75 -8.86 12.75 -7.10
CA TYR A 75 -7.98 13.35 -6.10
C TYR A 75 -6.54 12.87 -6.27
N THR A 76 -6.36 11.56 -6.54
CA THR A 76 -5.06 10.96 -6.85
C THR A 76 -4.45 11.56 -8.11
N THR A 77 -5.21 11.65 -9.20
CA THR A 77 -4.74 12.26 -10.46
C THR A 77 -4.30 13.71 -10.30
N ARG A 78 -4.92 14.48 -9.40
CA ARG A 78 -4.55 15.88 -9.16
C ARG A 78 -3.25 16.05 -8.37
N ARG A 79 -2.87 15.07 -7.56
CA ARG A 79 -1.72 15.17 -6.64
C ARG A 79 -0.52 14.30 -7.03
N HIS A 80 -0.75 13.27 -7.84
CA HIS A 80 0.26 12.31 -8.21
C HIS A 80 0.25 12.01 -9.71
N THR A 81 1.20 11.19 -10.14
CA THR A 81 1.36 10.80 -11.54
C THR A 81 0.25 9.85 -12.01
N PRO A 82 0.04 9.68 -13.33
CA PRO A 82 -0.94 8.74 -13.88
C PRO A 82 -0.79 7.30 -13.38
N ARG A 83 0.44 6.90 -13.02
CA ARG A 83 0.72 5.58 -12.42
C ARG A 83 0.00 5.39 -11.08
N HIS A 84 -0.02 6.41 -10.23
CA HIS A 84 -0.76 6.39 -8.96
C HIS A 84 -2.26 6.28 -9.19
N ALA A 85 -2.79 7.00 -10.18
CA ALA A 85 -4.21 6.94 -10.51
C ALA A 85 -4.61 5.53 -10.99
N ARG A 86 -3.78 4.85 -11.77
CA ARG A 86 -4.00 3.46 -12.18
C ARG A 86 -3.91 2.49 -11.00
N LEU A 87 -2.96 2.69 -10.08
CA LEU A 87 -2.88 1.89 -8.86
C LEU A 87 -4.10 2.08 -7.96
N ALA A 88 -4.55 3.32 -7.78
CA ALA A 88 -5.77 3.64 -7.04
C ALA A 88 -7.00 2.99 -7.69
N THR A 89 -7.10 3.01 -9.02
CA THR A 89 -8.18 2.35 -9.77
C THR A 89 -8.15 0.83 -9.57
N ALA A 90 -6.95 0.21 -9.57
CA ALA A 90 -6.80 -1.21 -9.26
C ALA A 90 -7.20 -1.54 -7.82
N ALA A 91 -6.83 -0.72 -6.84
CA ALA A 91 -7.23 -0.89 -5.44
C ALA A 91 -8.75 -0.71 -5.24
N ILE A 92 -9.39 0.20 -5.98
CA ILE A 92 -10.85 0.38 -5.98
C ILE A 92 -11.55 -0.85 -6.60
N ALA A 93 -11.00 -1.41 -7.67
CA ALA A 93 -11.53 -2.63 -8.26
C ALA A 93 -11.40 -3.81 -7.30
N ASP A 94 -10.25 -3.95 -6.63
CA ASP A 94 -10.01 -4.97 -5.59
C ASP A 94 -10.99 -4.84 -4.42
N GLU A 95 -11.21 -3.62 -3.90
CA GLU A 95 -12.17 -3.36 -2.81
C GLU A 95 -13.59 -3.78 -3.15
N ARG A 96 -13.99 -3.68 -4.42
CA ARG A 96 -15.34 -4.08 -4.89
C ARG A 96 -15.49 -5.59 -5.03
N THR A 97 -14.45 -6.28 -5.48
CA THR A 97 -14.47 -7.74 -5.64
C THR A 97 -14.33 -8.44 -4.28
N HIS A 98 -13.61 -7.81 -3.35
CA HIS A 98 -13.34 -8.32 -2.00
C HIS A 98 -13.76 -7.27 -0.96
N PRO A 99 -15.06 -6.97 -0.82
CA PRO A 99 -15.53 -6.14 0.28
C PRO A 99 -15.04 -6.80 1.57
N SER A 100 -14.45 -6.03 2.49
CA SER A 100 -13.71 -6.56 3.64
C SER A 100 -14.57 -7.50 4.50
N VAL A 101 -14.59 -8.79 4.14
CA VAL A 101 -15.11 -9.88 4.97
C VAL A 101 -13.91 -10.46 5.68
N ASP A 102 -13.99 -10.59 7.00
CA ASP A 102 -12.95 -11.21 7.82
C ASP A 102 -12.62 -12.61 7.28
N GLY A 103 -11.56 -12.71 6.49
CA GLY A 103 -11.20 -13.94 5.80
C GLY A 103 -9.96 -13.72 4.93
N GLN A 104 -8.82 -14.16 5.43
CA GLN A 104 -7.55 -14.21 4.70
C GLN A 104 -7.59 -15.29 3.61
N GLU A 105 -8.47 -15.16 2.62
CA GLU A 105 -8.35 -16.00 1.43
C GLU A 105 -7.15 -15.53 0.61
N GLN A 106 -6.22 -16.46 0.42
CA GLN A 106 -4.92 -16.25 -0.18
C GLN A 106 -5.09 -16.14 -1.70
N LEU A 107 -5.58 -14.98 -2.14
CA LEU A 107 -5.77 -14.65 -3.54
C LEU A 107 -4.49 -14.04 -4.14
N ALA A 108 -4.38 -14.13 -5.47
CA ALA A 108 -3.33 -13.46 -6.22
C ALA A 108 -3.27 -11.98 -5.79
N SER A 109 -2.08 -11.50 -5.42
CA SER A 109 -1.96 -10.13 -4.93
C SER A 109 -2.28 -9.17 -6.09
N PRO A 110 -3.27 -8.28 -5.98
CA PRO A 110 -3.59 -7.30 -7.03
C PRO A 110 -2.40 -6.37 -7.32
N GLY A 111 -1.44 -6.27 -6.39
CA GLY A 111 -0.15 -5.61 -6.62
C GLY A 111 0.68 -6.28 -7.71
N SER A 112 0.69 -7.61 -7.76
CA SER A 112 1.44 -8.37 -8.77
C SER A 112 0.85 -8.21 -10.18
N GLU A 113 -0.48 -8.25 -10.31
CA GLU A 113 -1.17 -8.00 -11.58
C GLU A 113 -1.03 -6.56 -12.07
N TRP A 114 -1.06 -5.60 -11.15
CA TRP A 114 -0.81 -4.20 -11.48
C TRP A 114 0.62 -4.01 -12.00
N ARG A 115 1.63 -4.59 -11.33
CA ARG A 115 3.03 -4.51 -11.78
C ARG A 115 3.23 -5.07 -13.17
N GLN A 116 2.65 -6.24 -13.45
CA GLN A 116 2.75 -6.87 -14.75
C GLN A 116 2.15 -6.00 -15.84
N ARG A 117 0.98 -5.41 -15.61
CA ARG A 117 0.32 -4.50 -16.56
C ARG A 117 1.10 -3.21 -16.80
N GLU A 118 1.73 -2.68 -15.75
CA GLU A 118 2.49 -1.42 -15.83
C GLU A 118 3.95 -1.60 -16.28
N GLY A 119 4.43 -2.83 -16.40
CA GLY A 119 5.86 -3.11 -16.57
C GLY A 119 6.71 -2.54 -15.41
N ALA A 120 6.14 -2.48 -14.20
CA ALA A 120 6.78 -1.88 -13.04
C ALA A 120 7.58 -2.91 -12.23
N ASP A 121 8.80 -2.55 -11.85
CA ASP A 121 9.58 -3.35 -10.90
C ASP A 121 9.00 -3.29 -9.47
N HIS A 122 9.48 -4.19 -8.61
CA HIS A 122 8.98 -4.28 -7.24
C HIS A 122 9.23 -2.99 -6.44
N PRO A 123 10.43 -2.36 -6.46
CA PRO A 123 10.65 -1.08 -5.77
C PRO A 123 9.71 0.04 -6.22
N LEU A 124 9.42 0.15 -7.53
CA LEU A 124 8.52 1.16 -8.06
C LEU A 124 7.09 0.94 -7.58
N TYR A 125 6.62 -0.31 -7.52
CA TYR A 125 5.33 -0.63 -6.94
C TYR A 125 5.27 -0.25 -5.46
N VAL A 126 6.24 -0.68 -4.65
CA VAL A 126 6.31 -0.38 -3.21
C VAL A 126 6.26 1.12 -2.98
N ARG A 127 7.07 1.88 -3.72
CA ARG A 127 7.08 3.33 -3.66
C ARG A 127 5.71 3.93 -3.98
N THR A 128 5.12 3.55 -5.12
CA THR A 128 3.82 4.08 -5.59
C THR A 128 2.71 3.76 -4.58
N ALA A 129 2.73 2.55 -4.00
CA ALA A 129 1.77 2.13 -3.00
C ALA A 129 1.92 2.92 -1.69
N LEU A 130 3.14 3.17 -1.22
CA LEU A 130 3.38 3.96 0.00
C LEU A 130 2.99 5.43 -0.17
N GLU A 131 3.31 6.03 -1.32
CA GLU A 131 2.88 7.38 -1.67
C GLU A 131 1.34 7.48 -1.72
N LEU A 132 0.67 6.46 -2.27
CA LEU A 132 -0.80 6.38 -2.29
C LEU A 132 -1.41 6.11 -0.90
N ILE A 133 -0.81 5.27 -0.06
CA ILE A 133 -1.24 5.06 1.33
C ILE A 133 -1.15 6.38 2.10
N HIS A 134 -0.03 7.10 1.97
CA HIS A 134 0.13 8.41 2.58
C HIS A 134 -0.95 9.40 2.12
N LEU A 135 -1.27 9.41 0.82
CA LEU A 135 -2.35 10.22 0.26
C LEU A 135 -3.69 9.87 0.92
N LEU A 136 -4.08 8.59 0.95
CA LEU A 136 -5.35 8.13 1.51
C LEU A 136 -5.49 8.46 3.01
N GLU A 137 -4.38 8.39 3.76
CA GLU A 137 -4.37 8.74 5.18
C GLU A 137 -4.50 10.25 5.44
N THR A 138 -4.22 11.08 4.42
CA THR A 138 -4.26 12.56 4.50
C THR A 138 -5.44 13.16 3.74
N ILE A 139 -6.33 12.34 3.20
CA ILE A 139 -7.59 12.80 2.62
C ILE A 139 -8.41 13.52 3.72
N PRO A 140 -8.88 14.75 3.45
CA PRO A 140 -9.69 15.49 4.42
C PRO A 140 -11.03 14.76 4.67
N PRO A 141 -11.59 14.89 5.88
CA PRO A 141 -12.89 14.30 6.22
C PRO A 141 -14.01 14.84 5.34
#